data_AF-A0A1Y1VG68-F1
#
_entry.id   AF-A0A1Y1VG68-F1
#
_cell.length_a   1.000
_cell.length_b   1.000
_cell.length_c   1.000
_cell.angle_alpha   90.00
_cell.angle_beta   90.00
_cell.angle_gamma   90.00
#
_symmetry.space_group_name_H-M   'P 1'
#
loop_
_entity.id
_entity.type
_entity.pdbx_description
1 polymer ?
#
loop_
_entity_poly.entity_id
_entity_poly.type
_entity_poly.pdbx_seq_one_letter_code
_entity_poly.pdbx_strand_id
1 'polypeptide(L)'
;MSSYSFEDTGLDPNNPRAVNYYKKCSETADTLDKFNDLFIVHPLYYIFIYSSLLYIIITTIVLFFIKKKHIMNSNYFKLSLLFIIGYIFIIINAFQIDVYYKTSACFVSLLLTGLGYPYVLFSCVCFSTQWINKYHASSELMLKNLTKSRNKTLFQKLFSKITKVKMFFTIFIYTILICCYTVIVSFINSNYKIYPPSVGFCPYNIYYLPQTVSLISYFLIYTPITLLELRSIKATNSMKKSQLISLILSTMFIVIYFIYTFIPNVGCSVLISYFPSDCFVLLILLTMHYLQIAKPILFSLKMEKKLKKCDTSIEGLKSLLKDKNLLNEFILYCLDNCCIENVLFCKEYEKFKKYISQAKMPNNENSNVFLNRFSIDNYNIKSIAFDYLEKFSEKSFLISINETTSIQSGILLKDNENEILNDNFGKTKKNNAESTFSEVLQIITKIYEIFISTESLYAVNITSKTMKKLTNEIAELKKTYLLPNISMQPFNSNEKCVNIVENIFNDTYKEVLDNLFYNSYMMFIKFKKDEKKQMV
;
A
#
# COMPACT_ATOMS: atom_id res chain seq x y z
N MET A 1 29.01 16.95 -41.55
CA MET A 1 29.00 15.93 -42.62
C MET A 1 29.72 14.72 -42.07
N SER A 2 29.13 13.53 -42.20
CA SER A 2 29.78 12.27 -41.78
C SER A 2 31.02 11.99 -42.63
N SER A 3 32.03 11.33 -42.06
CA SER A 3 33.26 10.95 -42.79
C SER A 3 33.12 9.64 -43.59
N TYR A 4 31.90 9.12 -43.71
CA TYR A 4 31.57 7.81 -44.29
C TYR A 4 30.17 7.87 -44.93
N SER A 5 29.94 6.94 -45.85
CA SER A 5 28.71 6.73 -46.61
C SER A 5 27.84 5.63 -45.98
N PHE A 6 26.67 5.39 -46.56
CA PHE A 6 25.83 4.25 -46.17
C PHE A 6 26.48 2.90 -46.51
N GLU A 7 27.20 2.83 -47.62
CA GLU A 7 27.80 1.59 -48.16
C GLU A 7 28.86 1.03 -47.21
N ASP A 8 29.61 1.92 -46.54
CA ASP A 8 30.64 1.58 -45.55
C ASP A 8 30.08 0.86 -44.30
N THR A 9 28.77 0.96 -44.04
CA THR A 9 28.14 0.41 -42.82
C THR A 9 27.83 -1.08 -42.87
N GLY A 10 27.89 -1.71 -44.05
CA GLY A 10 27.47 -3.11 -44.23
C GLY A 10 26.01 -3.38 -43.85
N LEU A 11 25.15 -2.36 -43.93
CA LEU A 11 23.70 -2.47 -43.82
C LEU A 11 23.08 -2.71 -45.21
N ASP A 12 21.97 -3.45 -45.26
CA ASP A 12 21.27 -3.74 -46.53
C ASP A 12 20.66 -2.46 -47.14
N PRO A 13 21.12 -1.99 -48.32
CA PRO A 13 20.56 -0.79 -48.97
C PRO A 13 19.12 -1.00 -49.44
N ASN A 14 18.67 -2.24 -49.63
CA ASN A 14 17.30 -2.58 -50.01
C ASN A 14 16.34 -2.53 -48.82
N ASN A 15 16.84 -2.44 -47.58
CA ASN A 15 16.01 -2.28 -46.38
C ASN A 15 15.82 -0.79 -46.07
N PRO A 16 14.68 -0.16 -46.45
CA PRO A 16 14.47 1.27 -46.27
C PRO A 16 14.49 1.70 -44.79
N ARG A 17 14.32 0.75 -43.86
CA ARG A 17 14.39 0.99 -42.42
C ARG A 17 15.82 1.18 -41.93
N ALA A 18 16.76 0.41 -42.48
CA ALA A 18 18.19 0.59 -42.23
C ALA A 18 18.68 1.93 -42.79
N VAL A 19 18.25 2.28 -44.02
CA VAL A 19 18.54 3.59 -44.64
C VAL A 19 17.98 4.75 -43.81
N ASN A 20 16.74 4.64 -43.30
CA ASN A 20 16.15 5.67 -42.44
C ASN A 20 16.84 5.75 -41.07
N TYR A 21 17.28 4.63 -40.49
CA TYR A 21 18.05 4.62 -39.24
C TYR A 21 19.42 5.28 -39.42
N TYR A 22 20.13 4.95 -40.51
CA TYR A 22 21.37 5.63 -40.89
C TYR A 22 21.16 7.14 -40.99
N LYS A 23 20.19 7.61 -41.80
CA LYS A 23 19.89 9.04 -41.95
C LYS A 23 19.58 9.74 -40.62
N LYS A 24 18.97 9.05 -39.65
CA LYS A 24 18.68 9.58 -38.32
C LYS A 24 19.94 9.72 -37.44
N CYS A 25 20.91 8.82 -37.57
CA CYS A 25 22.05 8.70 -36.66
C CYS A 25 23.42 9.10 -37.27
N SER A 26 23.53 9.24 -38.59
CA SER A 26 24.77 9.64 -39.27
C SER A 26 25.19 11.07 -38.99
N GLU A 27 24.26 11.93 -38.58
CA GLU A 27 24.54 13.32 -38.17
C GLU A 27 25.17 13.40 -36.76
N THR A 28 24.99 12.37 -35.92
CA THR A 28 25.49 12.34 -34.54
C THR A 28 26.69 11.40 -34.34
N ALA A 29 26.84 10.41 -35.21
CA ALA A 29 28.01 9.54 -35.26
C ALA A 29 28.90 9.97 -36.43
N ASP A 30 29.86 10.86 -36.18
CA ASP A 30 30.68 11.49 -37.24
C ASP A 30 31.57 10.50 -38.02
N THR A 31 31.96 9.40 -37.36
CA THR A 31 32.86 8.36 -37.90
C THR A 31 32.15 7.01 -37.97
N LEU A 32 32.60 6.16 -38.89
CA LEU A 32 32.07 4.81 -39.09
C LEU A 32 32.14 3.95 -37.82
N ASP A 33 33.24 4.04 -37.08
CA ASP A 33 33.41 3.28 -35.83
C ASP A 33 32.35 3.67 -34.79
N LYS A 34 32.14 4.98 -34.56
CA LYS A 34 31.10 5.48 -33.64
C LYS A 34 29.69 5.03 -34.05
N PHE A 35 29.44 4.86 -35.36
CA PHE A 35 28.16 4.37 -35.87
C PHE A 35 28.01 2.86 -35.67
N ASN A 36 29.07 2.09 -35.90
CA ASN A 36 29.13 0.66 -35.64
C ASN A 36 28.97 0.36 -34.13
N ASP A 37 29.57 1.17 -33.26
CA ASP A 37 29.45 1.09 -31.80
C ASP A 37 27.99 1.19 -31.30
N LEU A 38 27.08 1.86 -32.04
CA LEU A 38 25.65 1.91 -31.69
C LEU A 38 24.98 0.52 -31.72
N PHE A 39 25.57 -0.42 -32.45
CA PHE A 39 25.08 -1.79 -32.61
C PHE A 39 25.83 -2.81 -31.76
N ILE A 40 26.96 -2.43 -31.15
CA ILE A 40 27.75 -3.30 -30.28
C ILE A 40 27.19 -3.17 -28.86
N VAL A 41 26.17 -3.98 -28.57
CA VAL A 41 25.55 -4.04 -27.24
C VAL A 41 26.60 -4.37 -26.17
N HIS A 42 26.75 -3.49 -25.18
CA HIS A 42 27.79 -3.61 -24.16
C HIS A 42 27.54 -4.83 -23.22
N PRO A 43 28.58 -5.55 -22.76
CA PRO A 43 28.43 -6.74 -21.89
C PRO A 43 27.56 -6.54 -20.64
N LEU A 44 27.48 -5.32 -20.10
CA LEU A 44 26.62 -4.97 -18.97
C LEU A 44 25.12 -5.20 -19.26
N TYR A 45 24.67 -5.00 -20.50
CA TYR A 45 23.27 -5.27 -20.89
C TYR A 45 22.95 -6.76 -20.79
N TYR A 46 23.83 -7.64 -21.28
CA TYR A 46 23.67 -9.08 -21.13
C TYR A 46 23.61 -9.50 -19.66
N ILE A 47 24.50 -8.96 -18.82
CA ILE A 47 24.49 -9.20 -17.37
C ILE A 47 23.15 -8.77 -16.76
N PHE A 48 22.61 -7.61 -17.15
CA PHE A 48 21.31 -7.11 -16.69
C PHE A 48 20.13 -8.00 -17.13
N ILE A 49 20.09 -8.43 -18.39
CA ILE A 49 19.07 -9.33 -18.94
C ILE A 49 19.10 -10.69 -18.22
N TYR A 50 20.27 -11.35 -18.14
CA TYR A 50 20.39 -12.65 -17.49
C TYR A 50 20.12 -12.57 -15.98
N SER A 51 20.54 -11.50 -15.31
CA SER A 51 20.20 -11.26 -13.89
C SER A 51 18.69 -11.08 -13.69
N SER A 52 18.02 -10.37 -14.61
CA SER A 52 16.57 -10.17 -14.56
C SER A 52 15.80 -11.49 -14.79
N LEU A 53 16.23 -12.32 -15.74
CA LEU A 53 15.67 -13.65 -15.98
C LEU A 53 15.88 -14.58 -14.77
N LEU A 54 17.10 -14.65 -14.22
CA LEU A 54 17.41 -15.44 -13.02
C LEU A 54 16.54 -15.00 -11.82
N TYR A 55 16.36 -13.69 -11.64
CA TYR A 55 15.50 -13.13 -10.61
C TYR A 55 14.02 -13.53 -10.78
N ILE A 56 13.49 -13.52 -12.01
CA ILE A 56 12.14 -14.01 -12.32
C ILE A 56 12.02 -15.51 -12.05
N ILE A 57 13.01 -16.32 -12.41
CA ILE A 57 13.01 -17.77 -12.15
C ILE A 57 12.98 -18.05 -10.65
N ILE A 58 13.86 -17.43 -9.86
CA ILE A 58 13.93 -17.60 -8.40
C ILE A 58 12.61 -17.20 -7.74
N THR A 59 12.07 -16.03 -8.09
CA THR A 59 10.81 -15.55 -7.52
C THR A 59 9.61 -16.40 -7.94
N THR A 60 9.60 -16.93 -9.16
CA THR A 60 8.58 -17.88 -9.63
C THR A 60 8.62 -19.17 -8.81
N ILE A 61 9.79 -19.78 -8.62
CA ILE A 61 9.98 -20.98 -7.80
C ILE A 61 9.48 -20.73 -6.37
N VAL A 62 9.88 -19.63 -5.75
CA VAL A 62 9.43 -19.25 -4.39
C VAL A 62 7.92 -18.99 -4.34
N LEU A 63 7.34 -18.36 -5.37
CA LEU A 63 5.90 -18.15 -5.49
C LEU A 63 5.13 -19.48 -5.56
N PHE A 64 5.64 -20.49 -6.29
CA PHE A 64 5.05 -21.83 -6.33
C PHE A 64 5.08 -22.54 -4.97
N PHE A 65 6.14 -22.40 -4.17
CA PHE A 65 6.20 -22.92 -2.80
C PHE A 65 5.25 -22.20 -1.84
N ILE A 66 4.92 -20.93 -2.12
CA ILE A 66 4.06 -20.09 -1.25
C ILE A 66 2.59 -20.14 -1.68
N LYS A 67 2.26 -20.65 -2.89
CA LYS A 67 0.89 -20.63 -3.48
C LYS A 67 -0.23 -21.20 -2.61
N LYS A 68 0.09 -22.11 -1.67
CA LYS A 68 -0.85 -22.73 -0.73
C LYS A 68 -1.15 -21.85 0.50
N LYS A 69 -0.41 -20.76 0.76
CA LYS A 69 -0.54 -19.93 1.98
C LYS A 69 -1.69 -18.95 1.83
N HIS A 70 -2.49 -18.77 2.88
CA HIS A 70 -3.67 -17.89 2.89
C HIS A 70 -3.34 -16.42 2.54
N ILE A 71 -2.14 -15.95 2.91
CA ILE A 71 -1.62 -14.62 2.55
C ILE A 71 -1.56 -14.46 1.02
N MET A 72 -1.20 -15.53 0.30
CA MET A 72 -1.28 -15.61 -1.15
C MET A 72 -2.61 -16.23 -1.58
N ASN A 73 -3.69 -15.48 -1.39
CA ASN A 73 -4.99 -15.80 -1.98
C ASN A 73 -4.81 -16.25 -3.45
N SER A 74 -5.43 -17.35 -3.87
CA SER A 74 -5.29 -17.96 -5.20
C SER A 74 -5.31 -16.94 -6.37
N ASN A 75 -6.05 -15.85 -6.22
CA ASN A 75 -6.14 -14.77 -7.20
C ASN A 75 -4.84 -13.95 -7.33
N TYR A 76 -4.15 -13.68 -6.23
CA TYR A 76 -2.86 -12.99 -6.22
C TYR A 76 -1.79 -13.85 -6.92
N PHE A 77 -1.77 -15.17 -6.64
CA PHE A 77 -0.89 -16.11 -7.35
C PHE A 77 -1.09 -16.07 -8.87
N LYS A 78 -2.34 -16.15 -9.34
CA LYS A 78 -2.67 -16.08 -10.78
C LYS A 78 -2.23 -14.75 -11.42
N LEU A 79 -2.40 -13.62 -10.72
CA LEU A 79 -1.96 -12.31 -11.19
C LEU A 79 -0.44 -12.18 -11.22
N SER A 80 0.27 -12.73 -10.23
CA SER A 80 1.74 -12.75 -10.23
C SER A 80 2.27 -13.58 -11.40
N LEU A 81 1.64 -14.72 -11.69
CA LEU A 81 2.02 -15.59 -12.81
C LEU A 81 1.76 -14.90 -14.16
N LEU A 82 0.62 -14.20 -14.31
CA LEU A 82 0.33 -13.40 -15.52
C LEU A 82 1.35 -12.27 -15.71
N PHE A 83 1.67 -11.52 -14.65
CA PHE A 83 2.73 -10.50 -14.67
C PHE A 83 4.07 -11.10 -15.11
N ILE A 84 4.46 -12.25 -14.55
CA ILE A 84 5.71 -12.94 -14.87
C ILE A 84 5.76 -13.36 -16.34
N ILE A 85 4.68 -13.93 -16.90
CA ILE A 85 4.60 -14.26 -18.33
C ILE A 85 4.78 -13.00 -19.18
N GLY A 86 4.06 -11.92 -18.87
CA GLY A 86 4.18 -10.66 -19.60
C GLY A 86 5.58 -10.05 -19.53
N TYR A 87 6.25 -10.14 -18.37
CA TYR A 87 7.62 -9.68 -18.19
C TYR A 87 8.62 -10.52 -19.01
N ILE A 88 8.45 -11.86 -19.04
CA ILE A 88 9.28 -12.74 -19.88
C ILE A 88 9.13 -12.38 -21.36
N PHE A 89 7.91 -12.13 -21.86
CA PHE A 89 7.71 -11.69 -23.25
C PHE A 89 8.42 -10.37 -23.57
N ILE A 90 8.39 -9.39 -22.66
CA ILE A 90 9.08 -8.11 -22.86
C ILE A 90 10.61 -8.29 -22.82
N ILE A 91 11.15 -9.14 -21.94
CA ILE A 91 12.59 -9.45 -21.92
C ILE A 91 13.03 -10.12 -23.23
N ILE A 92 12.29 -11.13 -23.70
CA ILE A 92 12.61 -11.80 -24.97
C ILE A 92 12.56 -10.81 -26.13
N ASN A 93 11.55 -9.93 -26.16
CA ASN A 93 11.45 -8.88 -27.16
C ASN A 93 12.63 -7.91 -27.13
N ALA A 94 12.96 -7.34 -25.97
CA ALA A 94 14.06 -6.39 -25.82
C ALA A 94 15.39 -7.03 -26.26
N PHE A 95 15.65 -8.26 -25.81
CA PHE A 95 16.85 -9.02 -26.20
C PHE A 95 16.89 -9.29 -27.72
N GLN A 96 15.76 -9.64 -28.34
CA GLN A 96 15.67 -9.81 -29.79
C GLN A 96 15.88 -8.51 -30.57
N ILE A 97 15.32 -7.39 -30.10
CA ILE A 97 15.46 -6.08 -30.76
C ILE A 97 16.89 -5.56 -30.62
N ASP A 98 17.49 -5.62 -29.44
CA ASP A 98 18.80 -5.00 -29.18
C ASP A 98 19.96 -5.89 -29.66
N VAL A 99 19.96 -7.19 -29.36
CA VAL A 99 21.08 -8.09 -29.70
C VAL A 99 20.96 -8.66 -31.11
N TYR A 100 19.75 -9.00 -31.55
CA TYR A 100 19.49 -9.59 -32.87
C TYR A 100 18.85 -8.59 -33.84
N TYR A 101 19.15 -7.30 -33.70
CA TYR A 101 18.52 -6.20 -34.43
C TYR A 101 18.52 -6.32 -35.97
N LYS A 102 19.44 -7.09 -36.57
CA LYS A 102 19.48 -7.39 -38.03
C LYS A 102 18.55 -8.53 -38.44
N THR A 103 18.36 -9.54 -37.58
CA THR A 103 17.66 -10.81 -37.90
C THR A 103 16.32 -10.97 -37.18
N SER A 104 16.01 -10.09 -36.22
CA SER A 104 14.76 -10.10 -35.46
C SER A 104 13.55 -9.93 -36.39
N ALA A 105 12.59 -10.85 -36.28
CA ALA A 105 11.38 -10.88 -37.09
C ALA A 105 10.32 -9.92 -36.51
N CYS A 106 9.93 -8.91 -37.28
CA CYS A 106 9.16 -7.79 -36.73
C CYS A 106 7.73 -8.15 -36.31
N PHE A 107 7.14 -9.20 -36.87
CA PHE A 107 5.85 -9.71 -36.43
C PHE A 107 5.93 -10.35 -35.03
N VAL A 108 7.07 -10.96 -34.67
CA VAL A 108 7.31 -11.53 -33.34
C VAL A 108 7.41 -10.42 -32.31
N SER A 109 8.14 -9.33 -32.62
CA SER A 109 8.18 -8.12 -31.79
C SER A 109 6.78 -7.52 -31.56
N LEU A 110 5.98 -7.40 -32.62
CA LEU A 110 4.61 -6.90 -32.54
C LEU A 110 3.74 -7.79 -31.62
N LEU A 111 3.86 -9.12 -31.71
CA LEU A 111 3.13 -10.08 -30.88
C LEU A 111 3.58 -10.05 -29.41
N LEU A 112 4.90 -10.09 -29.16
CA LEU A 112 5.46 -10.14 -27.81
C LEU A 112 5.20 -8.85 -27.04
N THR A 113 5.33 -7.68 -27.68
CA THR A 113 4.95 -6.40 -27.05
C THR A 113 3.44 -6.27 -26.86
N GLY A 114 2.66 -6.69 -27.87
CA GLY A 114 1.20 -6.71 -27.84
C GLY A 114 0.62 -7.55 -26.70
N LEU A 115 1.23 -8.69 -26.37
CA LEU A 115 0.84 -9.53 -25.23
C LEU A 115 1.49 -9.09 -23.91
N GLY A 116 2.78 -8.76 -23.96
CA GLY A 116 3.62 -8.50 -22.79
C GLY A 116 3.18 -7.27 -21.99
N TYR A 117 3.02 -6.12 -22.65
CA TYR A 117 2.63 -4.89 -21.95
C TYR A 117 1.27 -5.04 -21.25
N PRO A 118 0.18 -5.48 -21.92
CA PRO A 118 -1.12 -5.60 -21.26
C PRO A 118 -1.10 -6.61 -20.11
N TYR A 119 -0.41 -7.75 -20.23
CA TYR A 119 -0.33 -8.73 -19.14
C TYR A 119 0.29 -8.15 -17.87
N VAL A 120 1.38 -7.38 -18.00
CA VAL A 120 1.99 -6.65 -16.89
C VAL A 120 1.05 -5.56 -16.37
N LEU A 121 0.58 -4.66 -17.24
CA LEU A 121 -0.16 -3.46 -16.84
C LEU A 121 -1.51 -3.81 -16.20
N PHE A 122 -2.27 -4.75 -16.76
CA PHE A 122 -3.51 -5.25 -16.13
C PHE A 122 -3.23 -5.94 -14.78
N SER A 123 -2.10 -6.67 -14.64
CA SER A 123 -1.72 -7.25 -13.35
C SER A 123 -1.43 -6.17 -12.31
N CYS A 124 -0.68 -5.13 -12.67
CA CYS A 124 -0.43 -3.95 -11.81
C CYS A 124 -1.72 -3.21 -11.44
N VAL A 125 -2.64 -3.01 -12.39
CA VAL A 125 -3.97 -2.44 -12.13
C VAL A 125 -4.71 -3.27 -11.08
N CYS A 126 -4.67 -4.60 -11.19
CA CYS A 126 -5.36 -5.50 -10.29
C CYS A 126 -4.73 -5.58 -8.90
N PHE A 127 -3.39 -5.59 -8.78
CA PHE A 127 -2.73 -5.58 -7.48
C PHE A 127 -3.09 -4.32 -6.67
N SER A 128 -2.98 -3.15 -7.27
CA SER A 128 -3.34 -1.90 -6.58
C SER A 128 -4.85 -1.78 -6.35
N THR A 129 -5.70 -2.13 -7.33
CA THR A 129 -7.17 -2.12 -7.17
C THR A 129 -7.65 -3.07 -6.08
N GLN A 130 -7.14 -4.30 -6.01
CA GLN A 130 -7.53 -5.24 -4.95
C GLN A 130 -7.08 -4.76 -3.57
N TRP A 131 -5.89 -4.15 -3.48
CA TRP A 131 -5.39 -3.58 -2.22
C TRP A 131 -6.23 -2.38 -1.77
N ILE A 132 -6.51 -1.42 -2.66
CA ILE A 132 -7.34 -0.23 -2.39
C ILE A 132 -8.78 -0.62 -2.06
N ASN A 133 -9.37 -1.59 -2.77
CA ASN A 133 -10.72 -2.06 -2.48
C ASN A 133 -10.78 -2.82 -1.14
N LYS A 134 -9.78 -3.64 -0.78
CA LYS A 134 -9.71 -4.29 0.55
C LYS A 134 -9.55 -3.25 1.67
N TYR A 135 -8.74 -2.22 1.44
CA TYR A 135 -8.60 -1.09 2.35
C TYR A 135 -9.95 -0.39 2.58
N HIS A 136 -10.66 -0.05 1.51
CA HIS A 136 -11.96 0.62 1.59
C HIS A 136 -13.04 -0.25 2.23
N ALA A 137 -13.12 -1.54 1.90
CA ALA A 137 -14.06 -2.44 2.54
C ALA A 137 -13.83 -2.56 4.06
N SER A 138 -12.57 -2.64 4.49
CA SER A 138 -12.21 -2.64 5.92
C SER A 138 -12.60 -1.31 6.60
N SER A 139 -12.38 -0.18 5.92
CA SER A 139 -12.76 1.15 6.40
C SER A 139 -14.28 1.32 6.51
N GLU A 140 -15.01 0.90 5.48
CA GLU A 140 -16.47 1.02 5.37
C GLU A 140 -17.18 0.15 6.40
N LEU A 141 -16.73 -1.09 6.63
CA LEU A 141 -17.29 -1.96 7.67
C LEU A 141 -17.21 -1.33 9.07
N MET A 142 -16.16 -0.57 9.35
CA MET A 142 -15.99 0.12 10.64
C MET A 142 -16.78 1.44 10.69
N LEU A 143 -16.73 2.25 9.62
CA LEU A 143 -17.44 3.54 9.52
C LEU A 143 -18.97 3.41 9.43
N LYS A 144 -19.49 2.28 8.92
CA LYS A 144 -20.93 2.01 8.83
C LYS A 144 -21.63 1.95 10.19
N ASN A 145 -20.88 1.62 11.25
CA ASN A 145 -21.37 1.64 12.63
C ASN A 145 -21.36 3.05 13.26
N LEU A 146 -20.75 4.04 12.60
CA LEU A 146 -20.41 5.34 13.18
C LEU A 146 -21.03 6.53 12.44
N THR A 147 -21.23 6.45 11.12
CA THR A 147 -21.69 7.61 10.31
C THR A 147 -22.56 7.22 9.11
N LYS A 148 -23.44 8.13 8.72
CA LYS A 148 -24.38 7.96 7.59
C LYS A 148 -23.69 8.29 6.25
N SER A 149 -23.56 7.30 5.37
CA SER A 149 -23.27 7.42 3.93
C SER A 149 -22.13 8.36 3.48
N ARG A 150 -20.90 7.83 3.29
CA ARG A 150 -19.80 8.56 2.64
C ARG A 150 -19.91 8.54 1.11
N ASN A 151 -19.68 9.69 0.48
CA ASN A 151 -19.59 9.80 -0.98
C ASN A 151 -18.43 8.96 -1.56
N LYS A 152 -18.72 8.14 -2.59
CA LYS A 152 -17.74 7.27 -3.24
C LYS A 152 -16.71 8.06 -4.06
N THR A 153 -15.43 7.73 -3.92
CA THR A 153 -14.33 8.39 -4.65
C THR A 153 -14.37 8.07 -6.15
N LEU A 154 -13.68 8.85 -6.99
CA LEU A 154 -13.57 8.57 -8.43
C LEU A 154 -12.97 7.17 -8.68
N PHE A 155 -11.94 6.79 -7.91
CA PHE A 155 -11.35 5.46 -7.98
C PHE A 155 -12.38 4.37 -7.69
N GLN A 156 -13.14 4.52 -6.60
CA GLN A 156 -14.19 3.56 -6.24
C GLN A 156 -15.28 3.48 -7.33
N LYS A 157 -15.72 4.60 -7.91
CA LYS A 157 -16.73 4.63 -8.98
C LYS A 157 -16.29 3.85 -10.22
N LEU A 158 -15.03 3.99 -10.63
CA LEU A 158 -14.46 3.34 -11.82
C LEU A 158 -14.08 1.87 -11.57
N PHE A 159 -13.37 1.59 -10.48
CA PHE A 159 -12.66 0.32 -10.29
C PHE A 159 -13.33 -0.67 -9.32
N SER A 160 -14.35 -0.27 -8.55
CA SER A 160 -15.08 -1.21 -7.66
C SER A 160 -15.82 -2.33 -8.40
N LYS A 161 -16.22 -2.09 -9.66
CA LYS A 161 -16.93 -3.07 -10.51
C LYS A 161 -16.02 -4.12 -11.14
N ILE A 162 -14.69 -3.98 -11.01
CA ILE A 162 -13.73 -4.94 -11.57
C ILE A 162 -13.69 -6.20 -10.69
N THR A 163 -14.47 -7.21 -11.09
CA THR A 163 -14.41 -8.53 -10.46
C THR A 163 -13.29 -9.37 -11.07
N LYS A 164 -12.75 -10.29 -10.28
CA LYS A 164 -11.65 -11.19 -10.66
C LYS A 164 -11.95 -11.95 -11.96
N VAL A 165 -13.16 -12.50 -12.09
CA VAL A 165 -13.60 -13.28 -13.25
C VAL A 165 -13.66 -12.41 -14.51
N LYS A 166 -14.30 -11.23 -14.43
CA LYS A 166 -14.42 -10.30 -15.57
C LYS A 166 -13.04 -9.92 -16.10
N MET A 167 -12.10 -9.65 -15.21
CA MET A 167 -10.74 -9.24 -15.58
C MET A 167 -9.94 -10.35 -16.29
N PHE A 168 -9.92 -11.59 -15.78
CA PHE A 168 -9.28 -12.69 -16.51
C PHE A 168 -9.94 -12.96 -17.88
N PHE A 169 -11.27 -12.82 -17.96
CA PHE A 169 -12.01 -12.94 -19.21
C PHE A 169 -11.68 -11.82 -20.21
N THR A 170 -11.57 -10.56 -19.75
CA THR A 170 -11.12 -9.42 -20.58
C THR A 170 -9.71 -9.62 -21.10
N ILE A 171 -8.78 -10.10 -20.26
CA ILE A 171 -7.40 -10.39 -20.67
C ILE A 171 -7.36 -11.51 -21.71
N PHE A 172 -8.13 -12.58 -21.51
CA PHE A 172 -8.23 -13.69 -22.48
C PHE A 172 -8.81 -13.25 -23.84
N ILE A 173 -9.87 -12.43 -23.84
CA ILE A 173 -10.40 -11.84 -25.08
C ILE A 173 -9.34 -10.96 -25.75
N TYR A 174 -8.65 -10.12 -24.97
CA TYR A 174 -7.59 -9.27 -25.49
C TYR A 174 -6.46 -10.09 -26.13
N THR A 175 -6.04 -11.21 -25.51
CA THR A 175 -5.06 -12.16 -26.07
C THR A 175 -5.49 -12.68 -27.44
N ILE A 176 -6.75 -13.08 -27.60
CA ILE A 176 -7.27 -13.56 -28.89
C ILE A 176 -7.24 -12.42 -29.92
N LEU A 177 -7.75 -11.24 -29.53
CA LEU A 177 -7.80 -10.07 -30.42
C LEU A 177 -6.42 -9.61 -30.89
N ILE A 178 -5.41 -9.57 -30.01
CA ILE A 178 -4.06 -9.15 -30.40
C ILE A 178 -3.37 -10.18 -31.28
N CYS A 179 -3.57 -11.49 -31.05
CA CYS A 179 -3.09 -12.54 -31.95
C CYS A 179 -3.71 -12.42 -33.35
N CYS A 180 -5.05 -12.27 -33.44
CA CYS A 180 -5.74 -12.06 -34.71
C CYS A 180 -5.28 -10.77 -35.40
N TYR A 181 -5.11 -9.69 -34.65
CA TYR A 181 -4.61 -8.41 -35.15
C TYR A 181 -3.20 -8.55 -35.74
N THR A 182 -2.25 -9.18 -35.04
CA THR A 182 -0.89 -9.42 -35.55
C THR A 182 -0.90 -10.20 -36.87
N VAL A 183 -1.74 -11.23 -36.98
CA VAL A 183 -1.90 -12.00 -38.23
C VAL A 183 -2.43 -11.11 -39.35
N ILE A 184 -3.49 -10.32 -39.12
CA ILE A 184 -4.05 -9.39 -40.12
C ILE A 184 -3.00 -8.35 -40.57
N VAL A 185 -2.26 -7.76 -39.63
CA VAL A 185 -1.19 -6.79 -39.93
C VAL A 185 -0.08 -7.41 -40.79
N SER A 186 0.23 -8.69 -40.59
CA SER A 186 1.25 -9.40 -41.39
C SER A 186 0.86 -9.59 -42.86
N PHE A 187 -0.45 -9.62 -43.18
CA PHE A 187 -0.94 -9.64 -44.56
C PHE A 187 -1.00 -8.24 -45.18
N ILE A 188 -1.39 -7.22 -44.40
CA ILE A 188 -1.57 -5.85 -44.90
C ILE A 188 -0.23 -5.13 -45.09
N ASN A 189 0.76 -5.34 -44.23
CA ASN A 189 1.99 -4.54 -44.22
C ASN A 189 3.26 -5.38 -44.44
N SER A 190 4.01 -5.04 -45.48
CA SER A 190 5.30 -5.65 -45.84
C SER A 190 6.34 -5.66 -44.70
N ASN A 191 6.28 -4.69 -43.79
CA ASN A 191 7.19 -4.57 -42.64
C ASN A 191 6.96 -5.61 -41.54
N TYR A 192 5.86 -6.36 -41.59
CA TYR A 192 5.48 -7.38 -40.59
C TYR A 192 5.09 -8.72 -41.22
N LYS A 193 5.49 -8.99 -42.47
CA LYS A 193 5.25 -10.28 -43.12
C LYS A 193 5.77 -11.44 -42.27
N ILE A 194 4.99 -12.52 -42.21
CA ILE A 194 5.37 -13.80 -41.61
C ILE A 194 6.21 -14.63 -42.59
N TYR A 195 5.87 -14.62 -43.88
CA TYR A 195 6.56 -15.41 -44.91
C TYR A 195 6.73 -14.63 -46.24
N PRO A 196 7.96 -14.45 -46.74
CA PRO A 196 9.21 -14.54 -45.98
C PRO A 196 9.16 -13.55 -44.79
N PRO A 197 9.79 -13.87 -43.65
CA PRO A 197 9.72 -13.01 -42.47
C PRO A 197 10.37 -11.66 -42.73
N SER A 198 9.68 -10.57 -42.40
CA SER A 198 10.30 -9.24 -42.44
C SER A 198 11.24 -9.10 -41.25
N VAL A 199 12.55 -9.11 -41.53
CA VAL A 199 13.61 -9.04 -40.52
C VAL A 199 14.29 -7.68 -40.48
N GLY A 200 14.73 -7.31 -39.28
CA GLY A 200 15.66 -6.21 -39.03
C GLY A 200 15.04 -4.82 -38.95
N PHE A 201 15.57 -3.98 -38.05
CA PHE A 201 15.18 -2.57 -37.85
C PHE A 201 13.66 -2.36 -37.73
N CYS A 202 13.01 -3.13 -36.86
CA CYS A 202 11.56 -3.16 -36.75
C CYS A 202 10.98 -1.78 -36.37
N PRO A 203 10.13 -1.17 -37.23
CA PRO A 203 9.75 0.23 -37.07
C PRO A 203 8.64 0.37 -36.02
N TYR A 204 8.78 1.30 -35.08
CA TYR A 204 7.66 1.66 -34.22
C TYR A 204 6.72 2.61 -34.98
N ASN A 205 5.52 2.15 -35.29
CA ASN A 205 4.56 2.86 -36.15
C ASN A 205 3.12 2.64 -35.68
N ILE A 206 2.13 3.11 -36.44
CA ILE A 206 0.70 3.02 -36.10
C ILE A 206 0.20 1.58 -35.84
N TYR A 207 0.91 0.54 -36.29
CA TYR A 207 0.54 -0.84 -36.00
C TYR A 207 0.84 -1.26 -34.55
N TYR A 208 1.62 -0.48 -33.80
CA TYR A 208 1.81 -0.66 -32.35
C TYR A 208 0.68 -0.01 -31.52
N LEU A 209 -0.32 0.62 -32.15
CA LEU A 209 -1.40 1.36 -31.48
C LEU A 209 -2.06 0.59 -30.31
N PRO A 210 -2.38 -0.73 -30.37
CA PRO A 210 -3.00 -1.43 -29.24
C PRO A 210 -2.14 -1.39 -27.96
N GLN A 211 -0.84 -1.67 -28.07
CA GLN A 211 0.08 -1.61 -26.94
C GLN A 211 0.39 -0.16 -26.53
N THR A 212 0.51 0.77 -27.47
CA THR A 212 0.69 2.21 -27.16
C THR A 212 -0.52 2.75 -26.37
N VAL A 213 -1.76 2.42 -26.76
CA VAL A 213 -2.97 2.80 -26.02
C VAL A 213 -3.00 2.16 -24.63
N SER A 214 -2.53 0.91 -24.47
CA SER A 214 -2.44 0.27 -23.14
C SER A 214 -1.45 0.99 -22.21
N LEU A 215 -0.29 1.42 -22.73
CA LEU A 215 0.72 2.19 -21.99
C LEU A 215 0.21 3.59 -21.63
N ILE A 216 -0.35 4.31 -22.61
CA ILE A 216 -0.88 5.67 -22.42
C ILE A 216 -2.03 5.67 -21.41
N SER A 217 -2.99 4.75 -21.52
CA SER A 217 -4.10 4.66 -20.56
C SER A 217 -3.62 4.28 -19.15
N TYR A 218 -2.59 3.44 -19.02
CA TYR A 218 -1.99 3.13 -17.73
C TYR A 218 -1.29 4.33 -17.08
N PHE A 219 -0.47 5.06 -17.83
CA PHE A 219 0.32 6.17 -17.27
C PHE A 219 -0.44 7.50 -17.17
N LEU A 220 -1.29 7.85 -18.14
CA LEU A 220 -2.02 9.13 -18.13
C LEU A 220 -3.38 9.07 -17.43
N ILE A 221 -4.02 7.91 -17.32
CA ILE A 221 -5.35 7.78 -16.70
C ILE A 221 -5.25 7.02 -15.38
N TYR A 222 -4.81 5.76 -15.41
CA TYR A 222 -4.85 4.90 -14.23
C TYR A 222 -3.88 5.36 -13.12
N THR A 223 -2.63 5.67 -13.48
CA THR A 223 -1.58 6.06 -12.53
C THR A 223 -1.92 7.32 -11.73
N PRO A 224 -2.35 8.47 -12.33
CA PRO A 224 -2.70 9.65 -11.54
C PRO A 224 -3.93 9.44 -10.65
N ILE A 225 -4.99 8.76 -11.13
CA ILE A 225 -6.16 8.45 -10.29
C ILE A 225 -5.74 7.58 -9.10
N THR A 226 -4.90 6.57 -9.33
CA THR A 226 -4.38 5.68 -8.27
C THR A 226 -3.45 6.43 -7.31
N LEU A 227 -2.61 7.35 -7.78
CA LEU A 227 -1.74 8.17 -6.93
C LEU A 227 -2.54 9.13 -6.05
N LEU A 228 -3.61 9.74 -6.56
CA LEU A 228 -4.52 10.58 -5.78
C LEU A 228 -5.21 9.78 -4.68
N GLU A 229 -5.73 8.59 -5.01
CA GLU A 229 -6.36 7.68 -4.06
C GLU A 229 -5.35 7.16 -3.00
N LEU A 230 -4.14 6.75 -3.41
CA LEU A 230 -3.08 6.35 -2.47
C LEU A 230 -2.62 7.52 -1.59
N ARG A 231 -2.68 8.76 -2.06
CA ARG A 231 -2.39 9.96 -1.25
C ARG A 231 -3.50 10.23 -0.23
N SER A 232 -4.78 10.12 -0.61
CA SER A 232 -5.92 10.32 0.30
C SER A 232 -5.99 9.26 1.40
N ILE A 233 -5.60 8.01 1.09
CA ILE A 233 -5.37 6.92 2.03
C ILE A 233 -4.24 7.31 2.99
N LYS A 234 -4.55 7.85 4.18
CA LYS A 234 -3.53 8.33 5.14
C LYS A 234 -2.67 7.23 5.78
N ALA A 235 -2.98 5.96 5.58
CA ALA A 235 -2.41 4.87 6.37
C ALA A 235 -0.89 4.73 6.16
N THR A 236 -0.14 4.65 7.25
CA THR A 236 1.32 4.41 7.24
C THR A 236 1.67 2.94 6.95
N ASN A 237 0.90 2.28 6.07
CA ASN A 237 1.10 0.89 5.69
C ASN A 237 2.33 0.77 4.77
N SER A 238 3.19 -0.21 5.03
CA SER A 238 4.38 -0.49 4.23
C SER A 238 4.04 -0.83 2.76
N MET A 239 2.85 -1.37 2.50
CA MET A 239 2.33 -1.64 1.15
C MET A 239 1.91 -0.36 0.42
N LYS A 240 1.25 0.60 1.06
CA LYS A 240 0.98 1.93 0.48
C LYS A 240 2.27 2.58 0.02
N LYS A 241 3.28 2.63 0.92
CA LYS A 241 4.60 3.20 0.58
C LYS A 241 5.26 2.44 -0.58
N SER A 242 5.09 1.11 -0.64
CA SER A 242 5.53 0.27 -1.77
C SER A 242 4.90 0.71 -3.10
N GLN A 243 3.57 0.77 -3.16
CA GLN A 243 2.84 1.11 -4.38
C GLN A 243 3.10 2.54 -4.84
N LEU A 244 3.14 3.50 -3.92
CA LEU A 244 3.41 4.90 -4.23
C LEU A 244 4.83 5.10 -4.78
N ILE A 245 5.85 4.45 -4.19
CA ILE A 245 7.21 4.46 -4.74
C ILE A 245 7.23 3.80 -6.12
N SER A 246 6.55 2.66 -6.29
CA SER A 246 6.50 1.93 -7.55
C SER A 246 5.93 2.79 -8.68
N LEU A 247 4.78 3.43 -8.46
CA LEU A 247 4.13 4.28 -9.46
C LEU A 247 4.96 5.53 -9.80
N ILE A 248 5.60 6.17 -8.81
CA ILE A 248 6.47 7.33 -9.05
C ILE A 248 7.70 6.93 -9.87
N LEU A 249 8.44 5.89 -9.45
CA LEU A 249 9.61 5.41 -10.19
C LEU A 249 9.26 4.97 -11.61
N SER A 250 8.14 4.26 -11.79
CA SER A 250 7.70 3.86 -13.13
C SER A 250 7.31 5.05 -14.01
N THR A 251 6.73 6.10 -13.43
CA THR A 251 6.43 7.35 -14.15
C THR A 251 7.72 8.09 -14.54
N MET A 252 8.76 8.08 -13.69
CA MET A 252 10.06 8.66 -14.05
C MET A 252 10.74 7.85 -15.16
N PHE A 253 10.79 6.53 -15.06
CA PHE A 253 11.42 5.69 -16.08
C PHE A 253 10.71 5.72 -17.43
N ILE A 254 9.37 5.82 -17.49
CA ILE A 254 8.68 5.93 -18.80
C ILE A 254 8.93 7.28 -19.49
N VAL A 255 9.11 8.36 -18.72
CA VAL A 255 9.54 9.65 -19.28
C VAL A 255 10.95 9.56 -19.84
N ILE A 256 11.87 8.89 -19.14
CA ILE A 256 13.25 8.66 -19.63
C ILE A 256 13.24 7.77 -20.88
N TYR A 257 12.44 6.70 -20.91
CA TYR A 257 12.22 5.87 -22.10
C TYR A 257 11.83 6.73 -23.32
N PHE A 258 10.79 7.56 -23.19
CA PHE A 258 10.35 8.41 -24.30
C PHE A 258 11.40 9.46 -24.72
N ILE A 259 12.19 9.99 -23.80
CA ILE A 259 13.33 10.87 -24.11
C ILE A 259 14.35 10.14 -24.99
N TYR A 260 14.75 8.91 -24.62
CA TYR A 260 15.70 8.10 -25.39
C TYR A 260 15.16 7.67 -26.75
N THR A 261 13.86 7.31 -26.83
CA THR A 261 13.24 6.84 -28.08
C THR A 261 13.03 7.99 -29.09
N PHE A 262 12.52 9.14 -28.63
CA PHE A 262 12.07 10.21 -29.51
C PHE A 262 13.09 11.31 -29.78
N ILE A 263 14.07 11.57 -28.90
CA ILE A 263 15.11 12.58 -29.16
C ILE A 263 16.27 11.92 -29.93
N PRO A 264 16.51 12.24 -31.22
CA PRO A 264 17.52 11.56 -32.03
C PRO A 264 18.92 11.65 -31.42
N ASN A 265 19.29 12.83 -30.91
CA ASN A 265 20.60 13.08 -30.31
C ASN A 265 20.91 12.19 -29.10
N VAL A 266 19.89 11.71 -28.39
CA VAL A 266 20.04 10.75 -27.29
C VAL A 266 20.02 9.32 -27.84
N GLY A 267 19.03 9.01 -28.68
CA GLY A 267 18.83 7.67 -29.26
C GLY A 267 19.90 7.19 -30.25
N CYS A 268 20.72 8.10 -30.77
CA CYS A 268 21.85 7.84 -31.67
C CYS A 268 23.22 8.13 -31.00
N SER A 269 23.25 8.27 -29.67
CA SER A 269 24.50 8.47 -28.92
C SER A 269 25.10 7.13 -28.49
N VAL A 270 26.42 7.08 -28.29
CA VAL A 270 27.14 5.89 -27.76
C VAL A 270 26.56 5.40 -26.43
N LEU A 271 25.87 6.25 -25.66
CA LEU A 271 25.20 5.84 -24.43
C LEU A 271 24.14 4.74 -24.64
N ILE A 272 23.54 4.64 -25.84
CA ILE A 272 22.54 3.62 -26.15
C ILE A 272 23.11 2.20 -26.22
N SER A 273 24.41 2.04 -26.52
CA SER A 273 25.05 0.71 -26.53
C SER A 273 25.24 0.15 -25.11
N TYR A 274 25.36 1.03 -24.11
CA TYR A 274 25.39 0.71 -22.68
C TYR A 274 23.98 0.52 -22.10
N PHE A 275 23.06 1.44 -22.45
CA PHE A 275 21.69 1.44 -21.96
C PHE A 275 20.71 1.66 -23.13
N PRO A 276 20.34 0.59 -23.84
CA PRO A 276 19.26 0.61 -24.83
C PRO A 276 17.98 1.18 -24.22
N SER A 277 17.14 1.83 -25.02
CA SER A 277 15.93 2.48 -24.49
C SER A 277 15.01 1.50 -23.72
N ASP A 278 14.92 0.25 -24.18
CA ASP A 278 14.15 -0.81 -23.52
C ASP A 278 14.67 -1.18 -22.11
N CYS A 279 15.91 -0.84 -21.73
CA CYS A 279 16.37 -0.95 -20.34
C CYS A 279 15.47 -0.18 -19.37
N PHE A 280 14.97 1.00 -19.74
CA PHE A 280 14.08 1.78 -18.87
C PHE A 280 12.72 1.11 -18.70
N VAL A 281 12.22 0.45 -19.75
CA VAL A 281 11.04 -0.42 -19.66
C VAL A 281 11.32 -1.60 -18.72
N LEU A 282 12.44 -2.30 -18.89
CA LEU A 282 12.81 -3.41 -18.02
C LEU A 282 13.02 -2.98 -16.55
N LEU A 283 13.49 -1.77 -16.29
CA LEU A 283 13.59 -1.18 -14.95
C LEU A 283 12.22 -0.84 -14.34
N ILE A 284 11.24 -0.41 -15.14
CA ILE A 284 9.82 -0.30 -14.71
C ILE A 284 9.32 -1.66 -14.22
N LEU A 285 9.54 -2.69 -15.05
CA LEU A 285 9.08 -4.05 -14.77
C LEU A 285 9.77 -4.63 -13.53
N LEU A 286 11.09 -4.47 -13.41
CA LEU A 286 11.89 -4.90 -12.26
C LEU A 286 11.40 -4.24 -10.95
N THR A 287 11.16 -2.92 -11.01
CA THR A 287 10.64 -2.13 -9.88
C THR A 287 9.26 -2.61 -9.45
N MET A 288 8.34 -2.77 -10.40
CA MET A 288 6.99 -3.29 -10.16
C MET A 288 7.02 -4.72 -9.62
N HIS A 289 7.82 -5.60 -10.22
CA HIS A 289 7.99 -6.99 -9.79
C HIS A 289 8.51 -7.08 -8.35
N TYR A 290 9.54 -6.30 -8.01
CA TYR A 290 10.06 -6.26 -6.64
C TYR A 290 9.03 -5.74 -5.65
N LEU A 291 8.41 -4.57 -5.93
CA LEU A 291 7.55 -3.88 -4.97
C LEU A 291 6.15 -4.49 -4.84
N GLN A 292 5.64 -5.15 -5.89
CA GLN A 292 4.30 -5.75 -5.94
C GLN A 292 4.28 -7.27 -5.78
N ILE A 293 5.36 -8.00 -6.10
CA ILE A 293 5.39 -9.48 -6.04
C ILE A 293 6.43 -9.99 -5.03
N ALA A 294 7.71 -9.69 -5.24
CA ALA A 294 8.79 -10.27 -4.42
C ALA A 294 8.80 -9.75 -2.97
N LYS A 295 8.50 -8.47 -2.73
CA LYS A 295 8.46 -7.90 -1.38
C LYS A 295 7.30 -8.44 -0.53
N PRO A 296 6.06 -8.61 -1.04
CA PRO A 296 5.02 -9.36 -0.31
C PRO A 296 5.38 -10.83 -0.06
N ILE A 297 6.03 -11.52 -1.02
CA ILE A 297 6.59 -12.87 -0.82
C ILE A 297 7.57 -12.89 0.37
N LEU A 298 8.56 -11.99 0.39
CA LEU A 298 9.55 -11.88 1.45
C LEU A 298 8.92 -11.49 2.80
N PHE A 299 7.89 -10.64 2.79
CA PHE A 299 7.13 -10.32 3.98
C PHE A 299 6.42 -11.56 4.55
N SER A 300 5.70 -12.32 3.72
CA SER A 300 5.03 -13.57 4.12
C SER A 300 6.02 -14.58 4.72
N LEU A 301 7.20 -14.77 4.10
CA LEU A 301 8.25 -15.64 4.64
C LEU A 301 8.82 -15.17 5.98
N LYS A 302 9.02 -13.85 6.16
CA LYS A 302 9.46 -13.27 7.43
C LYS A 302 8.39 -13.41 8.53
N MET A 303 7.11 -13.24 8.17
CA MET A 303 5.98 -13.40 9.09
C MET A 303 5.87 -14.85 9.58
N GLU A 304 5.97 -15.84 8.69
CA GLU A 304 5.98 -17.25 9.08
C GLU A 304 7.13 -17.59 10.03
N LYS A 305 8.35 -17.07 9.77
CA LYS A 305 9.50 -17.26 10.67
C LYS A 305 9.28 -16.63 12.05
N LYS A 306 8.54 -15.53 12.15
CA LYS A 306 8.16 -14.93 13.44
C LYS A 306 7.07 -15.76 14.14
N LEU A 307 6.03 -16.15 13.42
CA LEU A 307 4.90 -16.90 13.99
C LEU A 307 5.31 -18.30 14.48
N LYS A 308 6.34 -18.91 13.89
CA LYS A 308 6.99 -20.14 14.43
C LYS A 308 7.67 -19.96 15.78
N LYS A 309 7.96 -18.72 16.21
CA LYS A 309 8.51 -18.39 17.53
C LYS A 309 7.43 -17.95 18.53
N CYS A 310 6.16 -17.94 18.13
CA CYS A 310 5.05 -17.65 19.03
C CYS A 310 4.55 -18.95 19.65
N ASP A 311 4.77 -19.10 20.95
CA ASP A 311 4.30 -20.25 21.72
C ASP A 311 2.78 -20.20 21.91
N THR A 312 2.15 -21.36 22.09
CA THR A 312 0.70 -21.46 22.38
C THR A 312 0.39 -21.17 23.85
N SER A 313 0.88 -20.04 24.35
CA SER A 313 0.64 -19.55 25.72
C SER A 313 0.17 -18.09 25.72
N ILE A 314 -0.24 -17.61 26.89
CA ILE A 314 -0.65 -16.21 27.09
C ILE A 314 0.55 -15.26 26.89
N GLU A 315 1.78 -15.69 27.22
CA GLU A 315 3.03 -14.98 26.89
C GLU A 315 3.22 -14.90 25.38
N GLY A 316 2.89 -15.98 24.66
CA GLY A 316 2.83 -16.01 23.20
C GLY A 316 1.90 -14.93 22.64
N LEU A 317 0.67 -14.82 23.16
CA LEU A 317 -0.26 -13.74 22.80
C LEU A 317 0.29 -12.36 23.16
N LYS A 318 0.80 -12.15 24.38
CA LYS A 318 1.44 -10.88 24.81
C LYS A 318 2.61 -10.51 23.89
N SER A 319 3.39 -11.48 23.41
CA SER A 319 4.50 -11.25 22.47
C SER A 319 3.99 -10.85 21.07
N LEU A 320 2.93 -11.50 20.59
CA LEU A 320 2.27 -11.19 19.33
C LEU A 320 1.67 -9.77 19.35
N LEU A 321 1.01 -9.38 20.45
CA LEU A 321 0.43 -8.05 20.59
C LEU A 321 1.50 -6.95 20.60
N LYS A 322 2.73 -7.25 21.03
CA LYS A 322 3.87 -6.31 21.00
C LYS A 322 4.51 -6.19 19.62
N ASP A 323 4.54 -7.26 18.82
CA ASP A 323 5.09 -7.21 17.46
C ASP A 323 4.11 -6.56 16.48
N LYS A 324 4.41 -5.33 16.05
CA LYS A 324 3.58 -4.54 15.13
C LYS A 324 3.14 -5.31 13.87
N ASN A 325 3.95 -6.23 13.34
CA ASN A 325 3.57 -6.94 12.11
C ASN A 325 2.66 -8.14 12.42
N LEU A 326 2.92 -8.89 13.49
CA LEU A 326 2.06 -10.01 13.90
C LEU A 326 0.70 -9.49 14.41
N LEU A 327 0.70 -8.40 15.18
CA LEU A 327 -0.50 -7.68 15.61
C LEU A 327 -1.38 -7.29 14.41
N ASN A 328 -0.82 -6.74 13.33
CA ASN A 328 -1.59 -6.38 12.14
C ASN A 328 -2.25 -7.59 11.45
N GLU A 329 -1.56 -8.73 11.36
CA GLU A 329 -2.13 -9.95 10.79
C GLU A 329 -3.22 -10.54 11.70
N PHE A 330 -3.01 -10.48 13.02
CA PHE A 330 -3.99 -10.92 14.01
C PHE A 330 -5.22 -10.00 14.10
N ILE A 331 -5.08 -8.68 13.96
CA ILE A 331 -6.20 -7.74 13.86
C ILE A 331 -7.07 -8.06 12.64
N LEU A 332 -6.46 -8.37 11.49
CA LEU A 332 -7.22 -8.79 10.30
C LEU A 332 -7.99 -10.09 10.55
N TYR A 333 -7.37 -11.07 11.23
CA TYR A 333 -8.06 -12.29 11.64
C TYR A 333 -9.21 -11.99 12.63
N CYS A 334 -9.00 -11.10 13.59
CA CYS A 334 -10.04 -10.72 14.57
C CYS A 334 -11.17 -9.91 13.93
N LEU A 335 -10.94 -9.20 12.82
CA LEU A 335 -12.00 -8.57 12.04
C LEU A 335 -12.87 -9.58 11.32
N ASP A 336 -12.25 -10.56 10.65
CA ASP A 336 -12.97 -11.63 9.96
C ASP A 336 -13.77 -12.51 10.96
N ASN A 337 -13.40 -12.54 12.25
CA ASN A 337 -14.05 -13.30 13.32
C ASN A 337 -14.78 -12.43 14.38
N CYS A 338 -15.03 -11.14 14.09
CA CYS A 338 -15.81 -10.23 14.94
C CYS A 338 -15.35 -10.15 16.42
N CYS A 339 -14.04 -10.04 16.65
CA CYS A 339 -13.42 -9.96 17.98
C CYS A 339 -12.30 -8.90 18.10
N ILE A 340 -12.31 -7.87 17.24
CA ILE A 340 -11.28 -6.82 17.19
C ILE A 340 -11.27 -5.94 18.44
N GLU A 341 -12.43 -5.70 19.05
CA GLU A 341 -12.62 -4.86 20.24
C GLU A 341 -11.74 -5.31 21.42
N ASN A 342 -11.60 -6.62 21.63
CA ASN A 342 -10.70 -7.18 22.65
C ASN A 342 -9.23 -6.82 22.38
N VAL A 343 -8.80 -6.86 21.11
CA VAL A 343 -7.43 -6.48 20.71
C VAL A 343 -7.18 -4.98 20.89
N LEU A 344 -8.18 -4.15 20.55
CA LEU A 344 -8.12 -2.70 20.73
C LEU A 344 -8.06 -2.32 22.22
N PHE A 345 -8.90 -2.91 23.06
CA PHE A 345 -8.85 -2.70 24.51
C PHE A 345 -7.50 -3.07 25.11
N CYS A 346 -6.91 -4.22 24.73
CA CYS A 346 -5.56 -4.59 25.17
C CYS A 346 -4.49 -3.55 24.75
N LYS A 347 -4.65 -2.88 23.59
CA LYS A 347 -3.75 -1.79 23.15
C LYS A 347 -3.95 -0.52 23.97
N GLU A 348 -5.19 -0.17 24.31
CA GLU A 348 -5.50 0.99 25.15
C GLU A 348 -4.99 0.81 26.58
N TYR A 349 -5.21 -0.37 27.16
CA TYR A 349 -4.66 -0.71 28.46
C TYR A 349 -3.13 -0.60 28.52
N GLU A 350 -2.40 -1.11 27.52
CA GLU A 350 -0.93 -0.95 27.45
C GLU A 350 -0.48 0.51 27.36
N LYS A 351 -1.28 1.39 26.77
CA LYS A 351 -1.01 2.84 26.68
C LYS A 351 -1.35 3.55 27.97
N PHE A 352 -2.50 3.23 28.58
CA PHE A 352 -2.91 3.71 29.89
C PHE A 352 -1.84 3.40 30.94
N LYS A 353 -1.39 2.14 31.05
CA LYS A 353 -0.30 1.75 31.97
C LYS A 353 0.99 2.55 31.75
N LYS A 354 1.36 2.82 30.49
CA LYS A 354 2.54 3.66 30.18
C LYS A 354 2.35 5.10 30.66
N TYR A 355 1.21 5.71 30.36
CA TYR A 355 0.89 7.07 30.80
C TYR A 355 0.91 7.19 32.34
N ILE A 356 0.28 6.25 33.06
CA ILE A 356 0.33 6.19 34.53
C ILE A 356 1.78 6.02 35.04
N SER A 357 2.57 5.12 34.44
CA SER A 357 3.97 4.91 34.85
C SER A 357 4.85 6.17 34.68
N GLN A 358 4.54 7.01 33.70
CA GLN A 358 5.23 8.27 33.45
C GLN A 358 4.75 9.38 34.40
N ALA A 359 3.43 9.46 34.66
CA ALA A 359 2.85 10.39 35.64
C ALA A 359 3.42 10.19 37.05
N LYS A 360 3.78 8.95 37.42
CA LYS A 360 4.46 8.64 38.69
C LYS A 360 5.87 9.23 38.81
N MET A 361 6.57 9.56 37.71
CA MET A 361 7.98 9.97 37.70
C MET A 361 8.21 11.42 37.22
N PRO A 362 7.64 12.45 37.88
CA PRO A 362 7.69 13.85 37.41
C PRO A 362 9.08 14.49 37.43
N ASN A 363 10.02 13.96 38.22
CA ASN A 363 11.36 14.55 38.38
C ASN A 363 12.31 14.33 37.19
N ASN A 364 11.88 13.60 36.16
CA ASN A 364 12.67 13.37 34.96
C ASN A 364 12.30 14.42 33.91
N GLU A 365 13.20 15.33 33.51
CA GLU A 365 12.88 16.50 32.67
C GLU A 365 12.21 16.12 31.32
N ASN A 366 12.51 14.92 30.80
CA ASN A 366 11.87 14.37 29.61
C ASN A 366 10.36 14.08 29.76
N SER A 367 9.85 13.98 31.00
CA SER A 367 8.42 13.73 31.29
C SER A 367 7.53 14.91 30.90
N ASN A 368 7.98 16.16 31.13
CA ASN A 368 7.24 17.38 30.79
C ASN A 368 7.02 17.53 29.27
N VAL A 369 8.03 17.15 28.46
CA VAL A 369 7.92 17.13 26.99
C VAL A 369 6.95 16.04 26.51
N PHE A 370 6.79 14.95 27.29
CA PHE A 370 5.88 13.86 26.97
C PHE A 370 4.43 14.17 27.40
N LEU A 371 4.23 14.69 28.61
CA LEU A 371 2.91 15.12 29.12
C LEU A 371 2.28 16.20 28.23
N ASN A 372 3.07 17.17 27.73
CA ASN A 372 2.58 18.16 26.76
C ASN A 372 2.13 17.56 25.40
N ARG A 373 2.52 16.32 25.06
CA ARG A 373 1.98 15.60 23.89
C ARG A 373 0.70 14.80 24.21
N PHE A 374 0.39 14.62 25.48
CA PHE A 374 -0.71 13.81 26.00
C PHE A 374 -1.78 14.65 26.72
N SER A 375 -1.85 15.96 26.46
CA SER A 375 -2.97 16.79 26.95
C SER A 375 -4.32 16.16 26.60
N ILE A 376 -5.35 16.42 27.41
CA ILE A 376 -6.71 15.86 27.28
C ILE A 376 -7.26 15.90 25.83
N ASP A 377 -6.96 16.98 25.10
CA ASP A 377 -7.40 17.20 23.71
C ASP A 377 -6.69 16.27 22.70
N ASN A 378 -5.46 15.84 23.04
CA ASN A 378 -4.67 14.85 22.31
C ASN A 378 -4.87 13.42 22.84
N TYR A 379 -5.36 13.22 24.09
CA TYR A 379 -5.76 11.91 24.61
C TYR A 379 -7.16 11.53 24.08
N ASN A 380 -7.19 11.34 22.77
CA ASN A 380 -8.35 10.94 22.03
C ASN A 380 -8.33 9.40 21.92
N ILE A 381 -9.04 8.70 22.81
CA ILE A 381 -9.17 7.23 22.78
C ILE A 381 -9.98 6.77 21.57
N LYS A 382 -10.86 7.65 21.06
CA LYS A 382 -11.33 7.57 19.68
C LYS A 382 -10.10 7.47 18.76
N SER A 383 -9.18 8.44 18.74
CA SER A 383 -7.89 8.45 17.99
C SER A 383 -6.86 7.35 18.32
N ILE A 384 -7.24 6.15 18.78
CA ILE A 384 -6.34 4.98 18.74
C ILE A 384 -6.97 3.78 18.05
N ALA A 385 -8.24 3.49 18.31
CA ALA A 385 -9.06 2.89 17.27
C ALA A 385 -8.88 3.74 15.98
N PHE A 386 -8.81 5.06 16.10
CA PHE A 386 -8.60 6.01 15.03
C PHE A 386 -7.10 6.39 14.75
N ASP A 387 -6.05 6.19 15.57
CA ASP A 387 -4.66 6.22 14.98
C ASP A 387 -4.49 5.08 13.96
N TYR A 388 -5.26 4.01 14.17
CA TYR A 388 -5.46 2.98 13.17
C TYR A 388 -6.48 3.39 12.07
N LEU A 389 -7.58 4.11 12.40
CA LEU A 389 -8.74 4.38 11.52
C LEU A 389 -8.95 5.83 10.99
N GLU A 390 -8.05 6.76 11.30
CA GLU A 390 -8.10 8.24 11.07
C GLU A 390 -6.80 8.78 10.45
N LYS A 391 -5.74 7.97 10.61
CA LYS A 391 -4.90 7.57 9.46
C LYS A 391 -5.67 6.79 8.37
N PHE A 392 -7.00 6.76 8.41
CA PHE A 392 -7.89 6.15 7.42
C PHE A 392 -9.12 7.03 7.05
N SER A 393 -9.48 8.05 7.85
CA SER A 393 -10.71 8.85 7.66
C SER A 393 -10.53 10.38 7.58
N GLU A 394 -9.92 11.06 8.56
CA GLU A 394 -10.12 12.50 8.76
C GLU A 394 -9.18 13.45 8.00
N LYS A 395 -9.44 13.73 6.73
CA LYS A 395 -9.21 15.10 6.22
C LYS A 395 -10.25 15.58 5.20
N SER A 396 -11.43 14.96 5.19
CA SER A 396 -12.53 15.31 4.27
C SER A 396 -13.73 15.96 4.97
N PHE A 397 -13.53 16.63 6.12
CA PHE A 397 -14.63 17.28 6.87
C PHE A 397 -14.35 18.72 7.33
N LEU A 398 -13.14 19.25 7.13
CA LEU A 398 -12.74 20.62 7.52
C LEU A 398 -12.45 21.54 6.33
N ILE A 399 -13.01 21.23 5.16
CA ILE A 399 -12.96 22.11 3.97
C ILE A 399 -14.37 22.46 3.45
N SER A 400 -15.39 21.63 3.72
CA SER A 400 -16.76 21.82 3.24
C SER A 400 -17.68 22.67 4.15
N ILE A 401 -17.12 23.46 5.08
CA ILE A 401 -17.90 24.34 5.98
C ILE A 401 -17.60 25.83 5.71
N ASN A 402 -16.49 26.17 5.03
CA ASN A 402 -16.12 27.56 4.72
C ASN A 402 -16.56 28.05 3.32
N GLU A 403 -17.26 27.22 2.53
CA GLU A 403 -17.76 27.57 1.19
C GLU A 403 -19.26 27.24 1.02
N THR A 404 -20.11 27.75 1.92
CA THR A 404 -21.56 27.92 1.65
C THR A 404 -22.18 29.01 2.54
N THR A 405 -21.66 30.23 2.45
CA THR A 405 -22.32 31.44 2.99
C THR A 405 -22.66 32.43 1.87
N SER A 406 -23.66 32.07 1.06
CA SER A 406 -24.58 33.03 0.47
C SER A 406 -25.90 32.34 0.08
N ILE A 407 -26.97 33.14 0.01
CA ILE A 407 -28.34 32.77 -0.42
C ILE A 407 -29.23 32.09 0.67
N GLN A 408 -29.67 32.94 1.61
CA GLN A 408 -31.08 33.33 1.84
C GLN A 408 -32.21 32.31 2.09
N SER A 409 -33.10 32.70 3.01
CA SER A 409 -34.33 32.04 3.48
C SER A 409 -34.13 30.74 4.30
N GLY A 410 -34.71 30.57 5.50
CA GLY A 410 -35.54 31.46 6.29
C GLY A 410 -36.80 30.75 6.81
N ILE A 411 -36.73 30.21 8.03
CA ILE A 411 -37.87 29.89 8.90
C ILE A 411 -37.32 29.88 10.34
N LEU A 412 -38.05 30.52 11.26
CA LEU A 412 -37.72 30.53 12.68
C LEU A 412 -37.99 29.14 13.29
N LEU A 413 -37.13 28.73 14.23
CA LEU A 413 -37.59 28.35 15.56
C LEU A 413 -36.55 28.85 16.58
N LYS A 414 -37.00 29.70 17.50
CA LYS A 414 -36.24 30.08 18.69
C LYS A 414 -36.41 28.98 19.73
N ASP A 415 -35.35 28.71 20.47
CA ASP A 415 -35.30 28.73 21.94
C ASP A 415 -33.80 28.57 22.32
N ASN A 416 -33.16 29.65 22.78
CA ASN A 416 -33.02 30.02 24.20
C ASN A 416 -32.09 29.06 24.97
N GLU A 417 -30.78 29.25 24.81
CA GLU A 417 -29.79 29.10 25.89
C GLU A 417 -28.49 29.83 25.51
N ASN A 418 -28.50 31.16 25.70
CA ASN A 418 -27.31 31.99 25.74
C ASN A 418 -27.30 32.67 27.12
N GLU A 419 -26.65 32.07 28.11
CA GLU A 419 -26.24 32.80 29.30
C GLU A 419 -24.71 32.91 29.32
N ILE A 420 -24.26 34.11 29.67
CA ILE A 420 -22.93 34.61 29.37
C ILE A 420 -21.98 34.22 30.50
N LEU A 421 -20.90 33.49 30.18
CA LEU A 421 -19.68 33.50 30.99
C LEU A 421 -18.45 33.77 30.12
N ASN A 422 -18.28 35.06 29.84
CA ASN A 422 -17.11 35.63 29.20
C ASN A 422 -16.05 35.88 30.26
N ASP A 423 -15.15 34.92 30.50
CA ASP A 423 -14.16 35.02 31.56
C ASP A 423 -12.71 34.99 31.01
N ASN A 424 -12.05 36.15 31.08
CA ASN A 424 -10.66 36.34 30.69
C ASN A 424 -9.73 35.68 31.73
N PHE A 425 -9.53 34.37 31.64
CA PHE A 425 -8.49 33.71 32.43
C PHE A 425 -7.09 34.10 31.96
N GLY A 426 -6.55 35.13 32.62
CA GLY A 426 -5.15 35.52 32.49
C GLY A 426 -4.21 34.35 32.78
N LYS A 427 -3.04 34.35 32.12
CA LYS A 427 -1.99 33.32 32.22
C LYS A 427 -1.29 33.33 33.59
N THR A 428 -2.03 33.01 34.65
CA THR A 428 -1.44 32.53 35.89
C THR A 428 -0.79 31.17 35.61
N LYS A 429 0.46 30.99 36.05
CA LYS A 429 1.08 29.66 36.16
C LYS A 429 0.35 28.90 37.27
N LYS A 430 -0.82 28.33 36.95
CA LYS A 430 -1.53 27.39 37.83
C LYS A 430 -0.66 26.14 38.00
N ASN A 431 -0.68 25.56 39.19
CA ASN A 431 0.26 24.48 39.55
C ASN A 431 0.02 23.23 38.68
N ASN A 432 1.05 22.79 37.94
CA ASN A 432 1.00 21.64 37.01
C ASN A 432 0.56 20.29 37.65
N ALA A 433 0.46 20.21 38.98
CA ALA A 433 0.03 19.02 39.70
C ALA A 433 -1.51 18.86 39.79
N GLU A 434 -2.28 19.94 39.64
CA GLU A 434 -3.76 19.89 39.70
C GLU A 434 -4.39 19.33 38.41
N SER A 435 -3.78 19.57 37.24
CA SER A 435 -4.32 19.07 35.98
C SER A 435 -4.29 17.54 35.91
N THR A 436 -3.15 16.93 36.28
CA THR A 436 -2.80 15.54 35.94
C THR A 436 -3.79 14.48 36.45
N PHE A 437 -4.35 14.59 37.66
CA PHE A 437 -5.35 13.61 38.12
C PHE A 437 -6.67 13.72 37.34
N SER A 438 -7.10 14.95 37.02
CA SER A 438 -8.32 15.18 36.23
C SER A 438 -8.18 14.58 34.82
N GLU A 439 -7.02 14.73 34.17
CA GLU A 439 -6.72 14.07 32.89
C GLU A 439 -6.84 12.54 33.01
N VAL A 440 -6.22 11.95 34.04
CA VAL A 440 -6.28 10.50 34.31
C VAL A 440 -7.71 10.01 34.48
N LEU A 441 -8.55 10.72 35.24
CA LEU A 441 -9.94 10.32 35.48
C LEU A 441 -10.80 10.43 34.20
N GLN A 442 -10.54 11.43 33.36
CA GLN A 442 -11.17 11.55 32.04
C GLN A 442 -10.73 10.43 31.10
N ILE A 443 -9.45 10.04 31.12
CA ILE A 443 -8.92 8.90 30.35
C ILE A 443 -9.61 7.60 30.77
N ILE A 444 -9.70 7.32 32.08
CA ILE A 444 -10.40 6.15 32.63
C ILE A 444 -11.87 6.15 32.17
N THR A 445 -12.54 7.29 32.29
CA THR A 445 -13.96 7.44 31.91
C THR A 445 -14.17 7.18 30.41
N LYS A 446 -13.35 7.79 29.54
CA LYS A 446 -13.39 7.56 28.08
C LYS A 446 -13.12 6.10 27.70
N ILE A 447 -12.15 5.42 28.33
CA ILE A 447 -11.89 3.98 28.08
C ILE A 447 -13.11 3.14 28.49
N TYR A 448 -13.69 3.42 29.66
CA TYR A 448 -14.90 2.74 30.14
C TYR A 448 -16.09 2.94 29.19
N GLU A 449 -16.35 4.17 28.74
CA GLU A 449 -17.44 4.48 27.81
C GLU A 449 -17.29 3.78 26.45
N ILE A 450 -16.06 3.65 25.94
CA ILE A 450 -15.80 3.12 24.59
C ILE A 450 -15.79 1.58 24.56
N PHE A 451 -15.37 0.91 25.64
CA PHE A 451 -15.18 -0.56 25.66
C PHE A 451 -16.02 -1.32 26.70
N ILE A 452 -16.50 -0.68 27.76
CA ILE A 452 -17.08 -1.36 28.94
C ILE A 452 -18.55 -1.06 29.14
N SER A 453 -19.00 0.18 28.85
CA SER A 453 -20.38 0.61 29.04
C SER A 453 -21.38 -0.32 28.34
N THR A 454 -22.59 -0.47 28.89
CA THR A 454 -23.69 -1.21 28.26
C THR A 454 -24.09 -0.67 26.89
N GLU A 455 -23.80 0.61 26.63
CA GLU A 455 -24.06 1.31 25.37
C GLU A 455 -22.80 1.43 24.49
N SER A 456 -21.70 0.75 24.85
CA SER A 456 -20.42 0.92 24.18
C SER A 456 -20.39 0.28 22.77
N LEU A 457 -19.89 1.04 21.80
CA LEU A 457 -19.79 0.61 20.39
C LEU A 457 -18.74 -0.50 20.16
N TYR A 458 -17.81 -0.65 21.10
CA TYR A 458 -16.75 -1.67 21.08
C TYR A 458 -16.76 -2.47 22.39
N ALA A 459 -17.96 -2.86 22.85
CA ALA A 459 -18.17 -3.65 24.06
C ALA A 459 -17.29 -4.92 24.07
N VAL A 460 -16.30 -4.96 24.96
CA VAL A 460 -15.47 -6.16 25.12
C VAL A 460 -16.25 -7.28 25.81
N ASN A 461 -15.93 -8.52 25.45
CA ASN A 461 -16.57 -9.67 26.06
C ASN A 461 -15.98 -9.90 27.47
N ILE A 462 -16.70 -9.44 28.50
CA ILE A 462 -16.40 -9.62 29.92
C ILE A 462 -17.66 -10.01 30.71
N THR A 463 -17.46 -10.70 31.83
CA THR A 463 -18.54 -11.08 32.74
C THR A 463 -19.16 -9.87 33.45
N SER A 464 -20.46 -9.98 33.71
CA SER A 464 -21.22 -8.98 34.47
C SER A 464 -20.67 -8.71 35.88
N LYS A 465 -19.94 -9.67 36.47
CA LYS A 465 -19.23 -9.51 37.74
C LYS A 465 -18.09 -8.51 37.62
N THR A 466 -17.20 -8.68 36.64
CA THR A 466 -16.06 -7.79 36.40
C THR A 466 -16.53 -6.41 35.95
N MET A 467 -17.53 -6.35 35.07
CA MET A 467 -18.16 -5.09 34.68
C MET A 467 -18.70 -4.32 35.89
N LYS A 468 -19.54 -4.96 36.75
CA LYS A 468 -20.09 -4.32 37.96
C LYS A 468 -19.00 -3.87 38.93
N LYS A 469 -17.94 -4.68 39.12
CA LYS A 469 -16.78 -4.32 39.95
C LYS A 469 -16.13 -3.04 39.44
N LEU A 470 -15.78 -2.99 38.16
CA LEU A 470 -15.16 -1.82 37.53
C LEU A 470 -16.08 -0.58 37.57
N THR A 471 -17.38 -0.74 37.34
CA THR A 471 -18.36 0.36 37.48
C THR A 471 -18.35 0.94 38.89
N ASN A 472 -18.33 0.09 39.92
CA ASN A 472 -18.28 0.52 41.32
C ASN A 472 -16.95 1.22 41.66
N GLU A 473 -15.81 0.70 41.22
CA GLU A 473 -14.49 1.32 41.43
C GLU A 473 -14.38 2.70 40.76
N ILE A 474 -14.90 2.86 39.54
CA ILE A 474 -14.96 4.17 38.86
C ILE A 474 -15.91 5.12 39.59
N ALA A 475 -17.06 4.64 40.09
CA ALA A 475 -18.00 5.45 40.86
C ALA A 475 -17.40 5.91 42.21
N GLU A 476 -16.65 5.05 42.89
CA GLU A 476 -15.93 5.38 44.13
C GLU A 476 -14.81 6.41 43.88
N LEU A 477 -14.02 6.26 42.80
CA LEU A 477 -13.04 7.27 42.39
C LEU A 477 -13.70 8.62 42.08
N LYS A 478 -14.78 8.63 41.28
CA LYS A 478 -15.54 9.86 40.97
C LYS A 478 -16.06 10.51 42.25
N LYS A 479 -16.69 9.75 43.16
CA LYS A 479 -17.19 10.26 44.44
C LYS A 479 -16.08 10.84 45.31
N THR A 480 -14.92 10.17 45.38
CA THR A 480 -13.78 10.58 46.21
C THR A 480 -13.16 11.88 45.70
N TYR A 481 -13.11 12.12 44.38
CA TYR A 481 -12.41 13.26 43.80
C TYR A 481 -13.30 14.42 43.32
N LEU A 482 -14.60 14.23 43.17
CA LEU A 482 -15.55 15.31 42.87
C LEU A 482 -16.10 16.01 44.13
N LEU A 483 -15.69 15.58 45.33
CA LEU A 483 -16.00 16.26 46.59
C LEU A 483 -15.19 17.57 46.68
N PRO A 484 -15.84 18.76 46.71
CA PRO A 484 -15.15 20.06 46.57
C PRO A 484 -14.22 20.43 47.73
N ASN A 485 -14.19 19.65 48.82
CA ASN A 485 -13.46 19.96 50.05
C ASN A 485 -12.13 19.20 50.20
N ILE A 486 -11.73 18.35 49.25
CA ILE A 486 -10.41 17.68 49.30
C ILE A 486 -9.39 18.55 48.57
N SER A 487 -8.62 19.32 49.35
CA SER A 487 -7.62 20.25 48.84
C SER A 487 -6.49 19.53 48.10
N MET A 488 -6.55 19.55 46.77
CA MET A 488 -5.42 19.71 45.83
C MET A 488 -4.09 19.01 46.22
N GLN A 489 -4.18 17.76 46.67
CA GLN A 489 -3.00 16.95 46.96
C GLN A 489 -2.40 16.44 45.63
N PRO A 490 -1.08 16.59 45.40
CA PRO A 490 -0.46 16.20 44.13
C PRO A 490 -0.63 14.69 43.90
N PHE A 491 -0.76 14.26 42.65
CA PHE A 491 -1.06 12.87 42.25
C PHE A 491 -0.29 11.81 43.06
N ASN A 492 1.01 12.04 43.31
CA ASN A 492 1.90 11.11 44.02
C ASN A 492 1.73 11.05 45.56
N SER A 493 0.94 11.94 46.19
CA SER A 493 0.86 12.03 47.66
C SER A 493 -0.10 11.03 48.32
N ASN A 494 -1.01 10.43 47.56
CA ASN A 494 -1.92 9.38 48.06
C ASN A 494 -1.63 8.05 47.36
N GLU A 495 -0.66 7.31 47.91
CA GLU A 495 -0.23 5.99 47.39
C GLU A 495 -1.40 5.02 47.19
N LYS A 496 -2.38 5.03 48.11
CA LYS A 496 -3.58 4.18 48.00
C LYS A 496 -4.38 4.51 46.75
N CYS A 497 -4.62 5.79 46.44
CA CYS A 497 -5.32 6.17 45.22
C CYS A 497 -4.51 5.85 43.96
N VAL A 498 -3.21 6.14 43.95
CA VAL A 498 -2.32 5.82 42.84
C VAL A 498 -2.35 4.32 42.51
N ASN A 499 -2.37 3.47 43.54
CA ASN A 499 -2.50 2.01 43.38
C ASN A 499 -3.89 1.59 42.87
N ILE A 500 -4.98 2.26 43.23
CA ILE A 500 -6.32 2.00 42.66
C ILE A 500 -6.34 2.39 41.17
N VAL A 501 -5.93 3.62 40.86
CA VAL A 501 -5.89 4.19 39.50
C VAL A 501 -5.02 3.36 38.57
N GLU A 502 -3.83 2.92 39.02
CA GLU A 502 -2.97 2.06 38.22
C GLU A 502 -3.62 0.72 37.90
N ASN A 503 -4.36 0.15 38.85
CA ASN A 503 -4.84 -1.24 38.77
C ASN A 503 -6.30 -1.39 38.33
N ILE A 504 -7.02 -0.29 38.12
CA ILE A 504 -8.46 -0.25 37.80
C ILE A 504 -8.86 -1.14 36.61
N PHE A 505 -8.02 -1.24 35.59
CA PHE A 505 -8.28 -2.10 34.43
C PHE A 505 -7.58 -3.47 34.49
N ASN A 506 -6.90 -3.84 35.57
CA ASN A 506 -6.12 -5.09 35.63
C ASN A 506 -6.98 -6.35 35.45
N ASP A 507 -8.09 -6.46 36.20
CA ASP A 507 -8.96 -7.64 36.18
C ASP A 507 -9.66 -7.77 34.82
N THR A 508 -10.20 -6.65 34.34
CA THR A 508 -10.78 -6.50 33.00
C THR A 508 -9.78 -6.87 31.90
N TYR A 509 -8.53 -6.39 31.98
CA TYR A 509 -7.48 -6.74 31.03
C TYR A 509 -7.11 -8.21 31.08
N LYS A 510 -7.03 -8.81 32.27
CA LYS A 510 -6.78 -10.24 32.42
C LYS A 510 -7.88 -11.05 31.74
N GLU A 511 -9.14 -10.73 32.02
CA GLU A 511 -10.31 -11.43 31.47
C GLU A 511 -10.43 -11.26 29.94
N VAL A 512 -10.25 -10.04 29.42
CA VAL A 512 -10.21 -9.80 27.97
C VAL A 512 -9.04 -10.52 27.30
N LEU A 513 -7.88 -10.58 27.95
CA LEU A 513 -6.70 -11.28 27.42
C LEU A 513 -6.91 -12.81 27.42
N ASP A 514 -7.54 -13.36 28.46
CA ASP A 514 -7.89 -14.78 28.55
C ASP A 514 -8.94 -15.13 27.47
N ASN A 515 -9.99 -14.31 27.31
CA ASN A 515 -11.00 -14.47 26.27
C ASN A 515 -10.40 -14.36 24.85
N LEU A 516 -9.49 -13.41 24.62
CA LEU A 516 -8.75 -13.26 23.37
C LEU A 516 -7.80 -14.44 23.11
N PHE A 517 -7.23 -15.02 24.18
CA PHE A 517 -6.36 -16.20 24.10
C PHE A 517 -7.13 -17.44 23.65
N TYR A 518 -8.18 -17.81 24.38
CA TYR A 518 -8.94 -19.04 24.11
C TYR A 518 -9.76 -18.95 22.82
N ASN A 519 -10.48 -17.85 22.60
CA ASN A 519 -11.42 -17.76 21.49
C ASN A 519 -10.75 -17.41 20.15
N SER A 520 -9.69 -16.59 20.16
CA SER A 520 -9.13 -16.02 18.93
C SER A 520 -7.68 -16.43 18.67
N TYR A 521 -6.79 -16.31 19.66
CA TYR A 521 -5.36 -16.58 19.47
C TYR A 521 -5.08 -18.06 19.23
N MET A 522 -5.65 -18.97 20.03
CA MET A 522 -5.46 -20.40 19.86
C MET A 522 -6.02 -20.89 18.52
N MET A 523 -7.16 -20.35 18.07
CA MET A 523 -7.70 -20.63 16.73
C MET A 523 -6.81 -20.05 15.62
N PHE A 524 -6.29 -18.82 15.76
CA PHE A 524 -5.36 -18.20 14.82
C PHE A 524 -4.07 -19.02 14.67
N ILE A 525 -3.43 -19.41 15.78
CA ILE A 525 -2.20 -20.22 15.75
C ILE A 525 -2.49 -21.61 15.19
N LYS A 526 -3.62 -22.23 15.53
CA LYS A 526 -4.04 -23.52 14.94
C LYS A 526 -4.24 -23.40 13.43
N PHE A 527 -5.03 -22.42 12.96
CA PHE A 527 -5.26 -22.11 11.56
C PHE A 527 -3.94 -21.95 10.78
N LYS A 528 -2.98 -21.20 11.33
CA LYS A 528 -1.65 -21.01 10.75
C LYS A 528 -0.77 -22.28 10.75
N LYS A 529 -0.95 -23.17 11.74
CA LYS A 529 -0.27 -24.48 11.79
C LYS A 529 -0.90 -25.51 10.84
N ASP A 530 -2.22 -25.48 10.67
CA ASP A 530 -2.96 -26.38 9.79
C ASP A 530 -2.83 -25.99 8.31
N GLU A 531 -2.74 -24.68 7.99
CA GLU A 531 -2.24 -24.19 6.68
C GLU A 531 -0.95 -24.93 6.28
N LYS A 532 0.02 -25.03 7.20
CA LYS A 532 1.33 -25.67 6.96
C LYS A 532 1.20 -27.19 6.72
N LYS A 533 0.31 -27.89 7.42
CA LYS A 533 0.14 -29.35 7.25
C LYS A 533 -0.38 -29.72 5.86
N GLN A 534 -1.15 -28.85 5.22
CA GLN A 534 -1.61 -29.04 3.84
C GLN A 534 -0.52 -28.71 2.80
N MET A 535 0.67 -28.25 3.21
CA MET A 535 1.76 -27.86 2.31
C MET A 535 2.78 -28.97 2.05
N VAL A 536 3.08 -29.74 3.10
CA VAL A 536 3.80 -31.02 3.02
C VAL A 536 2.90 -32.03 2.30
#